data_AF-A0A176F9V5-F1
#
_entry.id   AF-A0A176F9V5-F1
#
_cell.length_a   1.000
_cell.length_b   1.000
_cell.length_c   1.000
_cell.angle_alpha   90.00
_cell.angle_beta   90.00
_cell.angle_gamma   90.00
#
_symmetry.space_group_name_H-M   'P 1'
#
loop_
_entity.id
_entity.type
_entity.pdbx_description
1 polymer ?
#
loop_
_entity_poly.entity_id
_entity_poly.type
_entity_poly.pdbx_seq_one_letter_code
_entity_poly.pdbx_strand_id
1 'polypeptide(L)'
;MPSIDFILPHWLYWGGLLVFPLIAMVMARRTQTPGYSVPIAYMILFTGGLLGLHRLYLRNLWGLVFLPIFFAILVFNAQGREAREVVSQTANAVASAQRIVDRVEPRVTGADDRIERLEAELAEAEEGSFAQIRAEKELEKAQEAKITDAERLETAQADLVAAGPALENARAARQQWSDFAFYALMLLCALIAIDALLIPGMVRKAQARADAEPRHAAPSAAALARIEQEEEKKDHDHIGTGWTGAIDRLSYFCGEFVSYWAVIAVFAYYFEVVARYVFNSPTIWVHEGMFLMFGMQYLIAGAYAAMTDAHVKVDVFYAEWSPLRRAVVDLFTSIFFFIFAGTLLVTGWIFAMDATVVSEVSFSEWTIAYWPFKWAIVVGAVLLILQGIAKLARDIATVHHSLQAG
;
A
#
# COMPACT_ATOMS: atom_id res chain seq x y z
N MET A 1 -27.09 3.29 2.20
CA MET A 1 -26.07 3.38 3.27
C MET A 1 -25.61 4.84 3.31
N PRO A 2 -25.30 5.43 4.47
CA PRO A 2 -24.79 6.79 4.50
C PRO A 2 -23.44 6.84 3.75
N SER A 3 -23.36 7.63 2.68
CA SER A 3 -22.11 7.97 1.99
C SER A 3 -21.49 9.21 2.64
N ILE A 4 -20.17 9.30 2.60
CA ILE A 4 -19.45 10.50 3.05
C ILE A 4 -19.03 11.24 1.80
N ASP A 5 -19.81 12.23 1.40
CA ASP A 5 -19.55 13.06 0.21
C ASP A 5 -18.55 14.19 0.54
N PHE A 6 -17.45 13.85 1.22
CA PHE A 6 -16.42 14.81 1.58
C PHE A 6 -15.31 14.87 0.53
N ILE A 7 -15.27 15.99 -0.19
CA ILE A 7 -14.18 16.34 -1.10
C ILE A 7 -13.30 17.37 -0.40
N LEU A 8 -12.01 17.06 -0.24
CA LEU A 8 -11.07 17.98 0.39
C LEU A 8 -10.92 19.26 -0.46
N PRO A 9 -11.29 20.44 0.06
CA PRO A 9 -11.08 21.69 -0.65
C PRO A 9 -9.58 21.93 -0.89
N HIS A 10 -9.21 22.42 -2.07
CA HIS A 10 -7.79 22.64 -2.42
C HIS A 10 -7.09 23.59 -1.44
N TRP A 11 -7.76 24.65 -0.99
CA TRP A 11 -7.19 25.58 -0.01
C TRP A 11 -6.89 24.90 1.34
N LEU A 12 -7.71 23.92 1.74
CA LEU A 12 -7.51 23.18 2.98
C LEU A 12 -6.34 22.21 2.85
N TYR A 13 -6.17 21.60 1.68
CA TYR A 13 -4.99 20.79 1.38
C TYR A 13 -3.70 21.63 1.45
N TRP A 14 -3.63 22.72 0.69
CA TRP A 14 -2.44 23.59 0.66
C TRP A 14 -2.16 24.26 2.01
N GLY A 15 -3.22 24.76 2.67
CA GLY A 15 -3.13 25.33 4.00
C GLY A 15 -2.70 24.31 5.04
N GLY A 16 -3.18 23.07 4.93
CA GLY A 16 -2.75 21.94 5.76
C GLY A 16 -1.26 21.66 5.61
N LEU A 17 -0.76 21.54 4.37
CA LEU A 17 0.66 21.31 4.11
C LEU A 17 1.57 22.43 4.63
N LEU A 18 1.08 23.66 4.68
CA LEU A 18 1.85 24.81 5.19
C LEU A 18 1.80 24.92 6.71
N VAL A 19 0.61 24.84 7.31
CA VAL A 19 0.37 25.17 8.72
C VAL A 19 0.63 23.98 9.64
N PHE A 20 0.21 22.78 9.25
CA PHE A 20 0.32 21.59 10.11
C PHE A 20 1.78 21.32 10.53
N PRO A 21 2.78 21.34 9.63
CA PRO A 21 4.15 21.09 10.04
C PRO A 21 4.70 22.11 11.03
N LEU A 22 4.33 23.39 10.90
CA LEU A 22 4.77 24.44 11.83
C LEU A 22 4.25 24.18 13.24
N ILE A 23 2.97 23.78 13.35
CA ILE A 23 2.37 23.40 14.63
C ILE A 23 3.07 22.16 15.18
N ALA A 24 3.28 21.15 14.34
CA ALA A 24 3.93 19.91 14.73
C ALA A 24 5.37 20.13 15.20
N MET A 25 6.16 20.98 14.54
CA MET A 25 7.50 21.40 14.97
C MET A 25 7.49 22.04 16.36
N VAL A 26 6.57 22.97 16.61
CA VAL A 26 6.43 23.63 17.92
C VAL A 26 6.06 22.62 19.01
N MET A 27 5.20 21.64 18.71
CA MET A 27 4.82 20.60 19.64
C MET A 27 5.95 19.61 19.92
N ALA A 28 6.61 19.10 18.89
CA ALA A 28 7.68 18.11 19.00
C ALA A 28 8.84 18.62 19.86
N ARG A 29 9.18 19.91 19.72
CA ARG A 29 10.25 20.56 20.50
C ARG A 29 9.91 20.74 21.99
N ARG A 30 8.65 20.53 22.40
CA ARG A 30 8.20 20.67 23.81
C ARG A 30 8.20 19.36 24.59
N THR A 31 8.32 18.20 23.94
CA THR A 31 8.14 16.89 24.59
C THR A 31 9.32 15.96 24.33
N GLN A 32 10.26 15.92 25.28
CA GLN A 32 11.14 14.77 25.51
C GLN A 32 10.95 14.32 26.96
N THR A 33 9.87 13.58 27.24
CA THR A 33 9.74 12.91 28.53
C THR A 33 10.30 11.51 28.39
N PRO A 34 11.49 11.21 28.98
CA PRO A 34 11.99 9.84 29.00
C PRO A 34 11.07 8.99 29.90
N GLY A 35 10.59 7.85 29.38
CA GLY A 35 9.84 6.87 30.15
C GLY A 35 8.61 6.30 29.45
N TYR A 36 7.95 5.37 30.14
CA TYR A 36 6.71 4.77 29.67
C TYR A 36 5.51 5.60 30.12
N SER A 37 4.55 5.85 29.22
CA SER A 37 3.30 6.52 29.59
C SER A 37 2.08 5.68 29.26
N VAL A 38 1.09 5.74 30.15
CA VAL A 38 -0.20 5.05 29.96
C VAL A 38 -0.94 5.54 28.71
N PRO A 39 -1.03 6.86 28.44
CA PRO A 39 -1.69 7.35 27.22
C PRO A 39 -1.01 6.87 25.94
N ILE A 40 0.33 6.87 25.89
CA ILE A 40 1.08 6.37 24.72
C ILE A 40 0.87 4.86 24.57
N ALA A 41 0.85 4.09 25.65
CA ALA A 41 0.59 2.64 25.60
C ALA A 41 -0.80 2.33 25.02
N TYR A 42 -1.85 3.07 25.40
CA TYR A 42 -3.18 2.93 24.81
C TYR A 42 -3.25 3.40 23.37
N MET A 43 -2.56 4.47 23.02
CA MET A 43 -2.45 4.93 21.63
C MET A 43 -1.81 3.84 20.76
N ILE A 44 -0.72 3.23 21.21
CA ILE A 44 -0.04 2.14 20.49
C ILE A 44 -0.92 0.88 20.44
N LEU A 45 -1.68 0.57 21.50
CA LEU A 45 -2.65 -0.52 21.45
C LEU A 45 -3.71 -0.27 20.36
N PHE A 46 -4.21 0.96 20.26
CA PHE A 46 -5.21 1.31 19.28
C PHE A 46 -4.67 1.25 17.83
N THR A 47 -3.47 1.78 17.60
CA THR A 47 -2.89 1.86 16.24
C THR A 47 -2.14 0.59 15.81
N GLY A 48 -1.53 -0.12 16.76
CA GLY A 48 -0.60 -1.22 16.52
C GLY A 48 -0.92 -2.50 17.29
N GLY A 49 -2.07 -2.57 17.97
CA GLY A 49 -2.44 -3.70 18.82
C GLY A 49 -2.57 -5.03 18.08
N LEU A 50 -3.01 -5.00 16.81
CA LEU A 50 -3.12 -6.18 15.95
C LEU A 50 -1.75 -6.85 15.70
N LEU A 51 -0.66 -6.08 15.78
CA LEU A 51 0.71 -6.55 15.60
C LEU A 51 1.44 -6.75 16.94
N GLY A 52 0.77 -6.52 18.08
CA GLY A 52 1.36 -6.64 19.40
C GLY A 52 2.35 -5.53 19.78
N LEU A 53 2.34 -4.40 19.07
CA LEU A 53 3.32 -3.31 19.25
C LEU A 53 3.27 -2.69 20.65
N HIS A 54 2.11 -2.69 21.31
CA HIS A 54 1.94 -2.18 22.67
C HIS A 54 2.72 -2.98 23.71
N ARG A 55 2.89 -4.29 23.49
CA ARG A 55 3.74 -5.14 24.36
C ARG A 55 5.21 -4.95 24.05
N LEU A 56 5.59 -4.79 22.78
CA LEU A 56 6.98 -4.51 22.38
C LEU A 56 7.44 -3.14 22.91
N TYR A 57 6.57 -2.12 22.87
CA TYR A 57 6.80 -0.82 23.50
C TYR A 57 7.18 -0.97 24.98
N LEU A 58 6.49 -1.85 25.71
CA LEU A 58 6.75 -2.12 27.13
C LEU A 58 7.88 -3.14 27.38
N ARG A 59 8.73 -3.39 26.37
CA ARG A 59 9.82 -4.39 26.38
C ARG A 59 9.33 -5.80 26.78
N ASN A 60 8.17 -6.20 26.28
CA ASN A 60 7.58 -7.51 26.51
C ASN A 60 7.46 -8.31 25.20
N LEU A 61 8.29 -9.36 25.06
CA LEU A 61 8.34 -10.21 23.87
C LEU A 61 7.05 -11.01 23.59
N TRP A 62 6.13 -11.08 24.56
CA TRP A 62 4.79 -11.66 24.32
C TRP A 62 4.01 -10.95 23.20
N GLY A 63 4.39 -9.73 22.83
CA GLY A 63 3.86 -9.06 21.64
C GLY A 63 4.05 -9.87 20.34
N LEU A 64 5.10 -10.70 20.26
CA LEU A 64 5.37 -11.53 19.08
C LEU A 64 4.32 -12.62 18.83
N VAL A 65 3.50 -12.98 19.83
CA VAL A 65 2.39 -13.95 19.66
C VAL A 65 1.30 -13.40 18.74
N PHE A 66 1.17 -12.07 18.63
CA PHE A 66 0.18 -11.43 17.75
C PHE A 66 0.52 -11.62 16.28
N LEU A 67 1.81 -11.65 15.92
CA LEU A 67 2.27 -11.77 14.54
C LEU A 67 1.80 -13.05 13.83
N PRO A 68 2.03 -14.28 14.35
CA PRO A 68 1.58 -15.49 13.66
C PRO A 68 0.06 -15.54 13.53
N ILE A 69 -0.70 -15.03 14.51
CA ILE A 69 -2.16 -14.96 14.45
C ILE A 69 -2.60 -13.98 13.34
N PHE A 70 -1.97 -12.80 13.30
CA PHE A 70 -2.23 -11.80 12.26
C PHE A 70 -1.89 -12.33 10.86
N PHE A 71 -0.74 -12.99 10.69
CA PHE A 71 -0.37 -13.61 9.41
C PHE A 71 -1.31 -14.75 9.02
N ALA A 72 -1.77 -15.56 9.98
CA ALA A 72 -2.78 -16.58 9.72
C ALA A 72 -4.08 -15.97 9.18
N ILE A 73 -4.55 -14.84 9.75
CA ILE A 73 -5.72 -14.11 9.23
C ILE A 73 -5.50 -13.69 7.77
N LEU A 74 -4.32 -13.16 7.43
CA LEU A 74 -4.01 -12.76 6.05
C LEU A 74 -4.03 -13.96 5.09
N VAL A 75 -3.39 -15.07 5.48
CA VAL A 75 -3.37 -16.31 4.69
C VAL A 75 -4.78 -16.87 4.51
N PHE A 76 -5.57 -16.97 5.58
CA PHE A 76 -6.94 -17.48 5.51
C PHE A 76 -7.85 -16.60 4.64
N ASN A 77 -7.68 -15.27 4.70
CA ASN A 77 -8.41 -14.36 3.81
C ASN A 77 -7.96 -14.52 2.35
N ALA A 78 -6.67 -14.74 2.08
CA ALA A 78 -6.19 -15.00 0.74
C ALA A 78 -6.78 -16.31 0.17
N GLN A 79 -6.71 -17.41 0.93
CA GLN A 79 -7.31 -18.69 0.54
C GLN A 79 -8.83 -18.61 0.40
N GLY A 80 -9.50 -17.83 1.25
CA GLY A 80 -10.94 -17.59 1.15
C GLY A 80 -11.33 -16.84 -0.14
N ARG A 81 -10.45 -16.01 -0.71
CA ARG A 81 -10.67 -15.39 -2.03
C ARG A 81 -10.54 -16.40 -3.17
N GLU A 82 -9.50 -17.23 -3.14
CA GLU A 82 -9.30 -18.29 -4.13
C GLU A 82 -10.46 -19.30 -4.11
N ALA A 83 -10.88 -19.74 -2.92
CA ALA A 83 -12.04 -20.62 -2.77
C ALA A 83 -13.35 -20.00 -3.30
N ARG A 84 -13.50 -18.68 -3.21
CA ARG A 84 -14.67 -17.96 -3.79
C ARG A 84 -14.68 -18.03 -5.31
N GLU A 85 -13.51 -17.94 -5.94
CA GLU A 85 -13.38 -18.07 -7.38
C GLU A 85 -13.75 -19.49 -7.83
N VAL A 86 -13.25 -20.51 -7.15
CA VAL A 86 -13.60 -21.92 -7.43
C VAL A 86 -15.10 -22.18 -7.28
N VAL A 87 -15.74 -21.62 -6.24
CA VAL A 87 -17.21 -21.70 -6.07
C VAL A 87 -17.93 -21.04 -7.25
N SER A 88 -17.45 -19.89 -7.72
CA SER A 88 -18.05 -19.19 -8.87
C SER A 88 -17.95 -20.03 -10.16
N GLN A 89 -16.76 -20.56 -10.45
CA GLN A 89 -16.51 -21.38 -11.63
C GLN A 89 -17.37 -22.67 -11.63
N THR A 90 -17.38 -23.40 -10.52
CA THR A 90 -18.16 -24.65 -10.36
C THR A 90 -19.67 -24.38 -10.36
N ALA A 91 -20.13 -23.30 -9.75
CA ALA A 91 -21.54 -22.91 -9.80
C ALA A 91 -21.99 -22.57 -11.22
N ASN A 92 -21.14 -21.90 -12.01
CA ASN A 92 -21.42 -21.61 -13.41
C ASN A 92 -21.50 -22.88 -14.26
N ALA A 93 -20.64 -23.88 -14.01
CA ALA A 93 -20.70 -25.17 -14.68
C ALA A 93 -22.03 -25.89 -14.41
N VAL A 94 -22.44 -25.99 -13.14
CA VAL A 94 -23.74 -26.57 -12.75
C VAL A 94 -24.89 -25.80 -13.40
N ALA A 95 -24.89 -24.48 -13.33
CA ALA A 95 -25.94 -23.65 -13.91
C ALA A 95 -25.97 -23.73 -15.44
N SER A 96 -24.84 -23.97 -16.10
CA SER A 96 -24.79 -24.18 -17.56
C SER A 96 -25.39 -25.54 -17.94
N ALA A 97 -24.99 -26.62 -17.26
CA ALA A 97 -25.52 -27.96 -17.49
C ALA A 97 -27.04 -28.02 -17.21
N GLN A 98 -27.48 -27.47 -16.08
CA GLN A 98 -28.91 -27.42 -15.73
C GLN A 98 -29.75 -26.69 -16.79
N ARG A 99 -29.26 -25.56 -17.32
CA ARG A 99 -29.97 -24.82 -18.38
C ARG A 99 -30.11 -25.62 -19.68
N ILE A 100 -29.19 -26.54 -19.97
CA ILE A 100 -29.28 -27.45 -21.13
C ILE A 100 -30.34 -28.51 -20.84
N VAL A 101 -30.28 -29.14 -19.67
CA VAL A 101 -31.29 -30.13 -19.23
C VAL A 101 -32.69 -29.53 -19.30
N ASP A 102 -32.93 -28.40 -18.64
CA ASP A 102 -34.23 -27.71 -18.59
C ASP A 102 -34.80 -27.38 -19.99
N ARG A 103 -33.92 -27.15 -20.98
CA ARG A 103 -34.31 -26.79 -22.35
C ARG A 103 -34.54 -28.01 -23.24
N VAL A 104 -33.72 -29.05 -23.10
CA VAL A 104 -33.63 -30.18 -24.01
C VAL A 104 -34.50 -31.34 -23.54
N GLU A 105 -34.60 -31.58 -22.23
CA GLU A 105 -35.46 -32.60 -21.63
C GLU A 105 -36.90 -32.59 -22.17
N PRO A 106 -37.64 -31.46 -22.15
CA PRO A 106 -39.01 -31.43 -22.69
C PRO A 106 -39.09 -31.69 -24.20
N ARG A 107 -38.01 -31.42 -24.95
CA ARG A 107 -37.95 -31.69 -26.39
C ARG A 107 -37.82 -33.17 -26.66
N VAL A 108 -36.98 -33.87 -25.88
CA VAL A 108 -36.78 -35.32 -26.00
C VAL A 108 -38.03 -36.06 -25.55
N THR A 109 -38.60 -35.72 -24.39
CA THR A 109 -39.80 -36.40 -23.86
C THR A 109 -41.03 -36.20 -24.75
N GLY A 110 -41.19 -35.02 -25.35
CA GLY A 110 -42.29 -34.75 -26.29
C GLY A 110 -41.98 -35.12 -27.74
N ALA A 111 -40.81 -35.70 -28.05
CA ALA A 111 -40.45 -36.07 -29.42
C ALA A 111 -41.25 -37.26 -29.93
N ASP A 112 -41.55 -38.24 -29.07
CA ASP A 112 -42.31 -39.43 -29.42
C ASP A 112 -43.71 -39.09 -29.95
N ASP A 113 -44.46 -38.27 -29.22
CA ASP A 113 -45.78 -37.78 -29.65
C ASP A 113 -45.73 -36.94 -30.95
N ARG A 114 -44.60 -36.32 -31.27
CA ARG A 114 -44.42 -35.57 -32.53
C ARG A 114 -44.12 -36.52 -33.68
N ILE A 115 -43.25 -37.51 -33.46
CA ILE A 115 -42.89 -38.52 -34.45
C ILE A 115 -44.12 -39.35 -34.80
N GLU A 116 -44.90 -39.80 -33.82
CA GLU A 116 -46.13 -40.58 -34.05
C GLU A 116 -47.15 -39.81 -34.91
N ARG A 117 -47.30 -38.49 -34.68
CA ARG A 117 -48.16 -37.63 -35.52
C ARG A 117 -47.64 -37.51 -36.96
N LEU A 118 -46.34 -37.34 -37.14
CA LEU A 118 -45.72 -37.24 -38.47
C LEU A 118 -45.79 -38.58 -39.23
N GLU A 119 -45.68 -39.71 -38.53
CA GLU A 119 -45.89 -41.04 -39.10
C GLU A 119 -47.33 -41.23 -39.59
N ALA A 120 -48.32 -40.77 -38.82
CA ALA A 120 -49.72 -40.78 -39.23
C ALA A 120 -49.98 -39.88 -40.45
N GLU A 121 -49.43 -38.66 -40.47
CA GLU A 121 -49.52 -37.73 -41.61
C GLU A 121 -48.87 -38.31 -42.88
N LEU A 122 -47.75 -39.02 -42.75
CA LEU A 122 -47.09 -39.70 -43.86
C LEU A 122 -47.93 -40.86 -44.40
N ALA A 123 -48.62 -41.62 -43.52
CA ALA A 123 -49.47 -42.74 -43.90
C ALA A 123 -50.75 -42.31 -44.65
N GLU A 124 -51.24 -41.08 -44.41
CA GLU A 124 -52.41 -40.51 -45.10
C GLU A 124 -52.06 -39.81 -46.43
N ALA A 125 -50.77 -39.60 -46.73
CA ALA A 125 -50.34 -38.87 -47.93
C ALA A 125 -50.42 -39.73 -49.20
N GLU A 126 -50.91 -39.12 -50.30
CA GLU A 126 -50.98 -39.79 -51.61
C GLU A 126 -49.59 -40.09 -52.18
N GLU A 127 -49.45 -41.30 -52.75
CA GLU A 127 -48.18 -41.83 -53.28
C GLU A 127 -47.65 -40.99 -54.45
N GLY A 128 -46.41 -40.50 -54.34
CA GLY A 128 -45.77 -39.63 -55.32
C GLY A 128 -46.13 -38.14 -55.21
N SER A 129 -46.91 -37.74 -54.19
CA SER A 129 -47.30 -36.34 -53.97
C SER A 129 -46.19 -35.52 -53.31
N PHE A 130 -46.21 -34.19 -53.51
CA PHE A 130 -45.33 -33.27 -52.80
C PHE A 130 -45.55 -33.30 -51.27
N ALA A 131 -46.75 -33.69 -50.82
CA ALA A 131 -47.08 -33.86 -49.41
C ALA A 131 -46.32 -35.03 -48.78
N GLN A 132 -46.20 -36.16 -49.48
CA GLN A 132 -45.42 -37.32 -49.03
C GLN A 132 -43.93 -36.98 -48.85
N ILE A 133 -43.30 -36.35 -49.84
CA ILE A 133 -41.87 -35.95 -49.79
C ILE A 133 -41.61 -34.99 -48.63
N ARG A 134 -42.55 -34.07 -48.37
CA ARG A 134 -42.45 -33.13 -47.26
C ARG A 134 -42.60 -33.83 -45.91
N ALA A 135 -43.59 -34.72 -45.76
CA ALA A 135 -43.83 -35.47 -44.53
C ALA A 135 -42.64 -36.39 -44.20
N GLU A 136 -42.08 -37.08 -45.21
CA GLU A 136 -40.89 -37.93 -45.06
C GLU A 136 -39.68 -37.12 -44.57
N LYS A 137 -39.42 -35.95 -45.17
CA LYS A 137 -38.31 -35.08 -44.75
C LYS A 137 -38.50 -34.47 -43.36
N GLU A 138 -39.72 -34.13 -42.97
CA GLU A 138 -40.01 -33.61 -41.63
C GLU A 138 -39.93 -34.72 -40.57
N LEU A 139 -40.33 -35.95 -40.90
CA LEU A 139 -40.16 -37.13 -40.07
C LEU A 139 -38.67 -37.46 -39.84
N GLU A 140 -37.88 -37.51 -40.92
CA GLU A 140 -36.42 -37.74 -40.86
C GLU A 140 -35.74 -36.70 -39.95
N LYS A 141 -36.02 -35.41 -40.15
CA LYS A 141 -35.50 -34.34 -39.27
C LYS A 141 -35.94 -34.48 -37.82
N ALA A 142 -37.19 -34.89 -37.57
CA ALA A 142 -37.69 -35.07 -36.21
C ALA A 142 -36.99 -36.23 -35.49
N GLN A 143 -36.72 -37.32 -36.22
CA GLN A 143 -35.96 -38.47 -35.71
C GLN A 143 -34.49 -38.10 -35.44
N GLU A 144 -33.82 -37.44 -36.38
CA GLU A 144 -32.44 -36.96 -36.20
C GLU A 144 -32.30 -35.96 -35.03
N ALA A 145 -33.26 -35.02 -34.93
CA ALA A 145 -33.29 -34.05 -33.84
C ALA A 145 -33.47 -34.73 -32.49
N LYS A 146 -34.31 -35.77 -32.39
CA LYS A 146 -34.50 -36.55 -31.16
C LYS A 146 -33.20 -37.21 -30.71
N ILE A 147 -32.46 -37.86 -31.62
CA ILE A 147 -31.19 -38.52 -31.31
C ILE A 147 -30.16 -37.48 -30.81
N THR A 148 -30.00 -36.38 -31.56
CA THR A 148 -29.06 -35.31 -31.22
C THR A 148 -29.40 -34.66 -29.87
N ASP A 149 -30.68 -34.38 -29.61
CA ASP A 149 -31.13 -33.80 -28.35
C ASP A 149 -31.00 -34.81 -27.20
N ALA A 150 -31.20 -36.11 -27.43
CA ALA A 150 -30.99 -37.15 -26.43
C ALA A 150 -29.51 -37.28 -26.02
N GLU A 151 -28.58 -37.28 -26.97
CA GLU A 151 -27.13 -37.29 -26.68
C GLU A 151 -26.69 -36.04 -25.91
N ARG A 152 -27.22 -34.87 -26.27
CA ARG A 152 -26.96 -33.61 -25.55
C ARG A 152 -27.52 -33.63 -24.14
N LEU A 153 -28.71 -34.21 -23.96
CA LEU A 153 -29.34 -34.35 -22.65
C LEU A 153 -28.52 -35.28 -21.75
N GLU A 154 -28.09 -36.43 -22.27
CA GLU A 154 -27.25 -37.39 -21.54
C GLU A 154 -25.92 -36.74 -21.12
N THR A 155 -25.26 -36.03 -22.04
CA THR A 155 -24.01 -35.29 -21.74
C THR A 155 -24.23 -34.24 -20.65
N ALA A 156 -25.30 -33.43 -20.76
CA ALA A 156 -25.59 -32.40 -19.77
C ALA A 156 -25.96 -32.98 -18.39
N GLN A 157 -26.65 -34.13 -18.34
CA GLN A 157 -26.95 -34.84 -17.10
C GLN A 157 -25.67 -35.41 -16.48
N ALA A 158 -24.78 -35.99 -17.27
CA ALA A 158 -23.47 -36.49 -16.80
C ALA A 158 -22.61 -35.35 -16.23
N ASP A 159 -22.55 -34.21 -16.93
CA ASP A 159 -21.86 -33.00 -16.46
C ASP A 159 -22.44 -32.48 -15.14
N LEU A 160 -23.77 -32.52 -14.98
CA LEU A 160 -24.43 -32.08 -13.76
C LEU A 160 -24.14 -32.99 -12.57
N VAL A 161 -24.18 -34.32 -12.78
CA VAL A 161 -23.82 -35.32 -11.77
C VAL A 161 -22.36 -35.19 -11.36
N ALA A 162 -21.46 -34.89 -12.30
CA ALA A 162 -20.05 -34.66 -12.02
C ALA A 162 -19.79 -33.32 -11.30
N ALA A 163 -20.49 -32.26 -11.68
CA ALA A 163 -20.27 -30.91 -11.16
C ALA A 163 -20.91 -30.66 -9.79
N GLY A 164 -21.99 -31.37 -9.44
CA GLY A 164 -22.69 -31.24 -8.15
C GLY A 164 -21.77 -31.40 -6.92
N PRO A 165 -21.10 -32.55 -6.77
CA PRO A 165 -20.17 -32.77 -5.66
C PRO A 165 -19.00 -31.79 -5.64
N ALA A 166 -18.51 -31.36 -6.81
CA ALA A 166 -17.45 -30.37 -6.92
C ALA A 166 -17.88 -29.00 -6.36
N LEU A 167 -19.12 -28.57 -6.61
CA LEU A 167 -19.68 -27.34 -6.07
C LEU A 167 -19.86 -27.42 -4.54
N GLU A 168 -20.34 -28.54 -4.02
CA GLU A 168 -20.49 -28.74 -2.57
C GLU A 168 -19.13 -28.68 -1.86
N ASN A 169 -18.13 -29.39 -2.40
CA ASN A 169 -16.76 -29.36 -1.88
C ASN A 169 -16.16 -27.94 -1.93
N ALA A 170 -16.37 -27.20 -3.03
CA ALA A 170 -15.92 -25.82 -3.15
C ALA A 170 -16.58 -24.90 -2.11
N ARG A 171 -17.89 -25.06 -1.86
CA ARG A 171 -18.62 -24.31 -0.83
C ARG A 171 -18.13 -24.64 0.57
N ALA A 172 -17.91 -25.92 0.86
CA ALA A 172 -17.37 -26.36 2.15
C ALA A 172 -15.97 -25.79 2.40
N ALA A 173 -15.08 -25.86 1.40
CA ALA A 173 -13.74 -25.28 1.48
C ALA A 173 -13.79 -23.76 1.73
N ARG A 174 -14.63 -23.03 1.00
CA ARG A 174 -14.84 -21.59 1.22
C ARG A 174 -15.31 -21.30 2.64
N GLN A 175 -16.25 -22.08 3.16
CA GLN A 175 -16.76 -21.91 4.52
C GLN A 175 -15.65 -22.15 5.55
N GLN A 176 -14.86 -23.22 5.40
CA GLN A 176 -13.74 -23.51 6.29
C GLN A 176 -12.72 -22.37 6.35
N TRP A 177 -12.31 -21.81 5.21
CA TRP A 177 -11.38 -20.67 5.19
C TRP A 177 -11.98 -19.42 5.84
N SER A 178 -13.28 -19.18 5.65
CA SER A 178 -13.99 -18.09 6.30
C SER A 178 -14.03 -18.27 7.81
N ASP A 179 -14.31 -19.47 8.29
CA ASP A 179 -14.36 -19.80 9.72
C ASP A 179 -12.98 -19.67 10.36
N PHE A 180 -11.93 -20.17 9.71
CA PHE A 180 -10.55 -20.00 10.19
C PHE A 180 -10.16 -18.53 10.31
N ALA A 181 -10.46 -17.71 9.30
CA ALA A 181 -10.23 -16.26 9.35
C ALA A 181 -10.99 -15.60 10.50
N PHE A 182 -12.26 -15.98 10.69
CA PHE A 182 -13.12 -15.44 11.74
C PHE A 182 -12.61 -15.80 13.15
N TYR A 183 -12.30 -17.07 13.41
CA TYR A 183 -11.81 -17.50 14.72
C TYR A 183 -10.42 -16.93 15.04
N ALA A 184 -9.53 -16.81 14.06
CA ALA A 184 -8.24 -16.15 14.26
C ALA A 184 -8.41 -14.66 14.60
N LEU A 185 -9.36 -13.96 13.94
CA LEU A 185 -9.71 -12.58 14.28
C LEU A 185 -10.29 -12.47 15.69
N MET A 186 -11.20 -13.36 16.09
CA MET A 186 -11.77 -13.38 17.44
C MET A 186 -10.71 -13.62 18.52
N LEU A 187 -9.78 -14.53 18.28
CA LEU A 187 -8.64 -14.75 19.17
C LEU A 187 -7.79 -13.48 19.32
N LEU A 188 -7.50 -12.80 18.21
CA LEU A 188 -6.72 -11.56 18.20
C LEU A 188 -7.44 -10.44 18.97
N CYS A 189 -8.74 -10.25 18.74
CA CYS A 189 -9.57 -9.28 19.46
C CYS A 189 -9.61 -9.57 20.96
N ALA A 190 -9.72 -10.85 21.35
CA ALA A 190 -9.70 -11.25 22.76
C ALA A 190 -8.35 -10.90 23.42
N LEU A 191 -7.23 -11.15 22.75
CA LEU A 191 -5.90 -10.78 23.25
C LEU A 191 -5.74 -9.26 23.40
N ILE A 192 -6.23 -8.47 22.44
CA ILE A 192 -6.23 -7.00 22.52
C ILE A 192 -7.07 -6.51 23.70
N ALA A 193 -8.26 -7.10 23.90
CA ALA A 193 -9.14 -6.73 25.00
C ALA A 193 -8.52 -7.06 26.38
N ILE A 194 -7.89 -8.23 26.52
CA ILE A 194 -7.13 -8.60 27.71
C ILE A 194 -6.01 -7.57 27.95
N ASP A 195 -5.27 -7.22 26.92
CA ASP A 195 -4.15 -6.28 27.04
C ASP A 195 -4.61 -4.85 27.37
N ALA A 196 -5.76 -4.41 26.86
CA ALA A 196 -6.37 -3.13 27.20
C ALA A 196 -6.59 -2.99 28.71
N LEU A 197 -6.97 -4.08 29.39
CA LEU A 197 -7.15 -4.11 30.84
C LEU A 197 -5.82 -4.17 31.60
N LEU A 198 -4.80 -4.82 31.01
CA LEU A 198 -3.50 -5.04 31.65
C LEU A 198 -2.52 -3.85 31.50
N ILE A 199 -2.73 -2.95 30.53
CA ILE A 199 -1.83 -1.83 30.21
C ILE A 199 -1.38 -1.03 31.45
N PRO A 200 -2.26 -0.58 32.36
CA PRO A 200 -1.83 0.23 33.50
C PRO A 200 -0.83 -0.52 34.41
N GLY A 201 -1.04 -1.83 34.60
CA GLY A 201 -0.13 -2.68 35.36
C GLY A 201 1.17 -2.96 34.63
N MET A 202 1.12 -3.18 33.31
CA MET A 202 2.30 -3.40 32.49
C MET A 202 3.19 -2.15 32.41
N VAL A 203 2.61 -0.95 32.29
CA VAL A 203 3.34 0.33 32.28
C VAL A 203 4.06 0.54 33.62
N ARG A 204 3.38 0.33 34.75
CA ARG A 204 4.01 0.43 36.08
C ARG A 204 5.20 -0.53 36.22
N LYS A 205 5.05 -1.77 35.75
CA LYS A 205 6.15 -2.77 35.76
C LYS A 205 7.29 -2.38 34.83
N ALA A 206 6.99 -1.86 33.64
CA ALA A 206 8.01 -1.40 32.69
C ALA A 206 8.79 -0.21 33.25
N GLN A 207 8.09 0.75 33.87
CA GLN A 207 8.72 1.91 34.52
C GLN A 207 9.61 1.48 35.69
N ALA A 208 9.12 0.60 36.57
CA ALA A 208 9.94 0.05 37.65
C ALA A 208 11.20 -0.70 37.15
N ARG A 209 11.13 -1.38 35.99
CA ARG A 209 12.30 -2.02 35.36
C ARG A 209 13.28 -0.99 34.81
N ALA A 210 12.79 0.06 34.15
CA ALA A 210 13.63 1.14 33.64
C ALA A 210 14.31 1.94 34.77
N ASP A 211 13.64 2.08 35.91
CA ASP A 211 14.22 2.72 37.10
C ASP A 211 15.25 1.80 37.81
N ALA A 212 15.11 0.47 37.67
CA ALA A 212 15.99 -0.52 38.30
C ALA A 212 17.22 -0.93 37.47
N GLU A 213 17.17 -0.82 36.14
CA GLU A 213 18.34 -1.04 35.26
C GLU A 213 19.27 0.19 35.33
N PRO A 214 20.51 0.08 35.84
CA PRO A 214 21.51 1.11 35.61
C PRO A 214 21.74 1.18 34.10
N ARG A 215 21.71 2.40 33.52
CA ARG A 215 21.78 2.70 32.07
C ARG A 215 22.98 2.09 31.30
N HIS A 216 23.83 1.26 31.92
CA HIS A 216 25.10 0.77 31.38
C HIS A 216 25.43 -0.71 31.64
N ALA A 217 24.51 -1.58 32.08
CA ALA A 217 24.90 -2.90 32.63
C ALA A 217 24.61 -4.17 31.79
N ALA A 218 24.00 -4.12 30.60
CA ALA A 218 23.85 -5.31 29.75
C ALA A 218 24.91 -5.33 28.62
N PRO A 219 25.72 -6.38 28.46
CA PRO A 219 26.73 -6.47 27.39
C PRO A 219 26.16 -6.32 25.97
N SER A 220 24.91 -6.79 25.76
CA SER A 220 24.16 -6.59 24.53
C SER A 220 23.61 -5.17 24.37
N ALA A 221 23.25 -4.50 25.48
CA ALA A 221 22.83 -3.10 25.46
C ALA A 221 24.01 -2.14 25.27
N ALA A 222 25.23 -2.52 25.67
CA ALA A 222 26.44 -1.76 25.37
C ALA A 222 26.86 -1.92 23.90
N ALA A 223 26.64 -3.11 23.30
CA ALA A 223 26.83 -3.33 21.87
C ALA A 223 25.78 -2.59 21.04
N LEU A 224 24.49 -2.66 21.44
CA LEU A 224 23.40 -1.86 20.86
C LEU A 224 23.62 -0.37 21.09
N ALA A 225 24.05 0.09 22.27
CA ALA A 225 24.34 1.50 22.52
C ALA A 225 25.55 2.01 21.74
N ARG A 226 26.52 1.15 21.40
CA ARG A 226 27.64 1.51 20.51
C ARG A 226 27.17 1.63 19.05
N ILE A 227 26.30 0.72 18.60
CA ILE A 227 25.67 0.78 17.27
C ILE A 227 24.73 2.00 17.19
N GLU A 228 23.90 2.23 18.21
CA GLU A 228 23.04 3.41 18.37
C GLU A 228 23.89 4.68 18.43
N GLN A 229 25.04 4.71 19.12
CA GLN A 229 25.94 5.89 19.13
C GLN A 229 26.67 6.13 17.80
N GLU A 230 26.95 5.08 17.02
CA GLU A 230 27.48 5.20 15.66
C GLU A 230 26.41 5.66 14.66
N GLU A 231 25.13 5.33 14.89
CA GLU A 231 23.96 5.85 14.15
C GLU A 231 23.46 7.22 14.67
N GLU A 232 23.69 7.58 15.95
CA GLU A 232 23.25 8.81 16.63
C GLU A 232 24.29 9.95 16.58
N LYS A 233 24.84 10.29 15.40
CA LYS A 233 25.11 11.72 15.22
C LYS A 233 23.77 12.39 15.14
N LYS A 234 23.36 13.11 16.19
CA LYS A 234 22.07 13.80 16.16
C LYS A 234 22.09 14.72 14.95
N ASP A 235 20.98 14.82 14.24
CA ASP A 235 20.95 15.52 12.95
C ASP A 235 21.47 16.97 13.02
N HIS A 236 21.33 17.62 14.19
CA HIS A 236 21.87 18.95 14.44
C HIS A 236 23.40 19.03 14.52
N ASP A 237 24.08 17.92 14.82
CA ASP A 237 25.55 17.85 14.89
C ASP A 237 26.20 17.96 13.50
N HIS A 238 25.42 17.76 12.43
CA HIS A 238 25.87 17.95 11.05
C HIS A 238 25.92 19.44 10.64
N ILE A 239 25.35 20.34 11.46
CA ILE A 239 25.27 21.76 11.14
C ILE A 239 26.63 22.43 11.37
N GLY A 240 27.24 22.92 10.29
CA GLY A 240 28.52 23.64 10.37
C GLY A 240 28.43 25.05 10.98
N THR A 241 29.57 25.72 11.03
CA THR A 241 29.69 27.14 11.45
C THR A 241 29.89 28.06 10.24
N GLY A 242 29.60 29.36 10.39
CA GLY A 242 29.78 30.35 9.33
C GLY A 242 28.67 30.34 8.27
N TRP A 243 29.00 30.68 7.03
CA TRP A 243 28.02 30.79 5.93
C TRP A 243 27.54 29.42 5.44
N THR A 244 28.40 28.39 5.44
CA THR A 244 28.01 27.01 5.13
C THR A 244 27.04 26.47 6.19
N GLY A 245 27.27 26.81 7.46
CA GLY A 245 26.35 26.51 8.55
C GLY A 245 24.97 27.17 8.42
N ALA A 246 24.87 28.35 7.79
CA ALA A 246 23.57 28.96 7.50
C ALA A 246 22.77 28.16 6.47
N ILE A 247 23.46 27.59 5.46
CA ILE A 247 22.87 26.68 4.48
C ILE A 247 22.44 25.38 5.16
N ASP A 248 23.30 24.78 5.99
CA ASP A 248 22.98 23.56 6.72
C ASP A 248 21.73 23.76 7.63
N ARG A 249 21.60 24.91 8.32
CA ARG A 249 20.40 25.23 9.11
C ARG A 249 19.14 25.36 8.26
N LEU A 250 19.24 25.93 7.07
CA LEU A 250 18.13 26.03 6.13
C LEU A 250 17.69 24.64 5.67
N SER A 251 18.65 23.80 5.24
CA SER A 251 18.41 22.41 4.85
C SER A 251 17.79 21.60 5.99
N TYR A 252 18.32 21.77 7.22
CA TYR A 252 17.79 21.16 8.43
C TYR A 252 16.33 21.56 8.69
N PHE A 253 16.04 22.87 8.68
CA PHE A 253 14.69 23.39 8.89
C PHE A 253 13.70 22.89 7.83
N CYS A 254 14.08 22.93 6.55
CA CYS A 254 13.25 22.47 5.45
C CYS A 254 12.98 20.95 5.55
N GLY A 255 13.99 20.15 5.88
CA GLY A 255 13.84 18.70 6.08
C GLY A 255 12.95 18.37 7.28
N GLU A 256 13.17 19.01 8.42
CA GLU A 256 12.33 18.87 9.61
C GLU A 256 10.88 19.27 9.31
N PHE A 257 10.68 20.40 8.61
CA PHE A 257 9.36 20.86 8.19
C PHE A 257 8.63 19.80 7.35
N VAL A 258 9.23 19.30 6.26
CA VAL A 258 8.54 18.33 5.40
C VAL A 258 8.42 16.94 6.03
N SER A 259 9.22 16.61 7.05
CA SER A 259 9.10 15.31 7.75
C SER A 259 7.71 15.11 8.38
N TYR A 260 7.07 16.18 8.84
CA TYR A 260 5.73 16.11 9.43
C TYR A 260 4.62 15.87 8.41
N TRP A 261 4.87 16.03 7.11
CA TRP A 261 3.91 15.62 6.08
C TRP A 261 3.60 14.12 6.14
N ALA A 262 4.55 13.29 6.54
CA ALA A 262 4.30 11.85 6.74
C ALA A 262 3.17 11.59 7.76
N VAL A 263 3.01 12.45 8.77
CA VAL A 263 1.93 12.34 9.76
C VAL A 263 0.57 12.66 9.12
N ILE A 264 0.51 13.64 8.21
CA ILE A 264 -0.69 13.94 7.42
C ILE A 264 -1.14 12.70 6.63
N ALA A 265 -0.19 11.99 6.01
CA ALA A 265 -0.49 10.76 5.26
C ALA A 265 -1.11 9.67 6.12
N VAL A 266 -0.66 9.49 7.35
CA VAL A 266 -1.27 8.51 8.27
C VAL A 266 -2.75 8.81 8.48
N PHE A 267 -3.10 10.07 8.76
CA PHE A 267 -4.50 10.46 8.95
C PHE A 267 -5.31 10.35 7.66
N ALA A 268 -4.76 10.78 6.52
CA ALA A 268 -5.46 10.74 5.24
C ALA A 268 -5.75 9.30 4.78
N TYR A 269 -4.77 8.39 4.87
CA TYR A 269 -4.97 6.98 4.51
C TYR A 269 -5.88 6.25 5.49
N TYR A 270 -5.79 6.57 6.78
CA TYR A 270 -6.75 6.03 7.76
C TYR A 270 -8.18 6.45 7.40
N PHE A 271 -8.39 7.73 7.08
CA PHE A 271 -9.67 8.23 6.60
C PHE A 271 -10.14 7.50 5.33
N GLU A 272 -9.27 7.29 4.34
CA GLU A 272 -9.61 6.55 3.11
C GLU A 272 -10.06 5.11 3.40
N VAL A 273 -9.33 4.39 4.26
CA VAL A 273 -9.69 3.00 4.63
C VAL A 273 -11.06 2.97 5.29
N VAL A 274 -11.32 3.88 6.23
CA VAL A 274 -12.62 3.97 6.91
C VAL A 274 -13.73 4.35 5.91
N ALA A 275 -13.54 5.39 5.11
CA ALA A 275 -14.51 5.85 4.11
C ALA A 275 -14.86 4.74 3.11
N ARG A 276 -13.85 4.02 2.60
CA ARG A 276 -14.02 2.95 1.63
C ARG A 276 -14.70 1.71 2.21
N TYR A 277 -14.24 1.22 3.36
CA TYR A 277 -14.69 -0.08 3.85
C TYR A 277 -15.89 -0.01 4.81
N VAL A 278 -16.07 1.11 5.51
CA VAL A 278 -17.19 1.30 6.45
C VAL A 278 -18.37 1.99 5.75
N PHE A 279 -18.08 3.01 4.95
CA PHE A 279 -19.11 3.84 4.32
C PHE A 279 -19.33 3.52 2.84
N ASN A 280 -18.57 2.57 2.26
CA ASN A 280 -18.59 2.23 0.84
C ASN A 280 -18.43 3.48 -0.06
N SER A 281 -17.60 4.43 0.38
CA SER A 281 -17.46 5.77 -0.17
C SER A 281 -15.97 6.10 -0.36
N PRO A 282 -15.31 5.55 -1.39
CA PRO A 282 -13.89 5.85 -1.66
C PRO A 282 -13.69 7.33 -1.98
N THR A 283 -12.57 7.92 -1.55
CA THR A 283 -12.29 9.33 -1.81
C THR A 283 -11.55 9.53 -3.13
N ILE A 284 -11.82 10.64 -3.80
CA ILE A 284 -11.14 11.02 -5.05
C ILE A 284 -9.79 11.73 -4.82
N TRP A 285 -9.55 12.23 -3.60
CA TRP A 285 -8.44 13.15 -3.31
C TRP A 285 -7.29 12.55 -2.49
N VAL A 286 -7.53 11.50 -1.67
CA VAL A 286 -6.49 11.00 -0.76
C VAL A 286 -5.30 10.44 -1.55
N HIS A 287 -5.55 9.61 -2.56
CA HIS A 287 -4.45 8.98 -3.31
C HIS A 287 -3.58 10.00 -4.04
N GLU A 288 -4.20 10.90 -4.82
CA GLU A 288 -3.48 11.92 -5.57
C GLU A 288 -2.82 12.95 -4.65
N GLY A 289 -3.51 13.42 -3.61
CA GLY A 289 -2.96 14.36 -2.64
C GLY A 289 -1.72 13.79 -1.94
N MET A 290 -1.78 12.54 -1.47
CA MET A 290 -0.62 11.94 -0.81
C MET A 290 0.52 11.67 -1.80
N PHE A 291 0.22 11.26 -3.03
CA PHE A 291 1.22 11.09 -4.08
C PHE A 291 1.99 12.39 -4.37
N LEU A 292 1.27 13.50 -4.59
CA LEU A 292 1.88 14.81 -4.83
C LEU A 292 2.66 15.31 -3.61
N MET A 293 2.09 15.15 -2.41
CA MET A 293 2.75 15.53 -1.15
C MET A 293 4.09 14.79 -0.97
N PHE A 294 4.13 13.47 -1.15
CA PHE A 294 5.36 12.70 -1.02
C PHE A 294 6.39 13.07 -2.09
N GLY A 295 5.97 13.39 -3.31
CA GLY A 295 6.88 13.90 -4.34
C GLY A 295 7.55 15.22 -3.93
N MET A 296 6.77 16.17 -3.41
CA MET A 296 7.33 17.42 -2.87
C MET A 296 8.23 17.15 -1.65
N GLN A 297 7.82 16.23 -0.77
CA GLN A 297 8.58 15.86 0.42
C GLN A 297 9.96 15.35 0.04
N TYR A 298 10.03 14.45 -0.94
CA TYR A 298 11.27 13.85 -1.42
C TYR A 298 12.22 14.90 -1.99
N LEU A 299 11.70 15.83 -2.79
CA LEU A 299 12.51 16.89 -3.42
C LEU A 299 13.10 17.85 -2.38
N ILE A 300 12.30 18.28 -1.40
CA ILE A 300 12.76 19.20 -0.35
C ILE A 300 13.69 18.49 0.65
N ALA A 301 13.37 17.23 1.02
CA ALA A 301 14.19 16.42 1.90
C ALA A 301 15.55 16.02 1.27
N GLY A 302 15.70 16.12 -0.05
CA GLY A 302 16.97 15.86 -0.72
C GLY A 302 18.14 16.69 -0.17
N ALA A 303 17.94 17.98 0.09
CA ALA A 303 18.99 18.82 0.68
C ALA A 303 19.33 18.41 2.12
N TYR A 304 18.32 18.01 2.89
CA TYR A 304 18.51 17.44 4.23
C TYR A 304 19.34 16.16 4.18
N ALA A 305 18.98 15.22 3.32
CA ALA A 305 19.71 13.96 3.14
C ALA A 305 21.14 14.19 2.62
N ALA A 306 21.38 15.24 1.83
CA ALA A 306 22.72 15.63 1.40
C ALA A 306 23.54 16.24 2.54
N MET A 307 22.90 16.91 3.51
CA MET A 307 23.56 17.44 4.70
C MET A 307 23.96 16.34 5.69
N THR A 308 23.10 15.35 5.91
CA THR A 308 23.33 14.24 6.84
C THR A 308 24.07 13.05 6.22
N ASP A 309 24.52 13.16 4.97
CA ASP A 309 25.20 12.09 4.22
C ASP A 309 24.36 10.80 4.10
N ALA A 310 23.03 10.94 4.13
CA ALA A 310 22.05 9.85 4.11
C ALA A 310 21.71 9.37 2.67
N HIS A 311 22.26 10.00 1.65
CA HIS A 311 22.17 9.46 0.29
C HIS A 311 22.92 8.14 0.20
N VAL A 312 22.31 7.14 -0.44
CA VAL A 312 22.95 5.83 -0.64
C VAL A 312 24.22 6.01 -1.45
N LYS A 313 25.36 5.73 -0.82
CA LYS A 313 26.70 5.78 -1.40
C LYS A 313 27.40 4.45 -1.13
N VAL A 314 28.32 4.07 -2.01
CA VAL A 314 29.09 2.83 -1.86
C VAL A 314 30.26 3.09 -0.91
N ASP A 315 29.98 3.16 0.39
CA ASP A 315 30.95 3.52 1.43
C ASP A 315 32.11 2.52 1.59
N VAL A 316 31.96 1.28 1.09
CA VAL A 316 32.99 0.22 1.16
C VAL A 316 34.33 0.65 0.56
N PHE A 317 34.32 1.46 -0.50
CA PHE A 317 35.56 1.95 -1.12
C PHE A 317 36.14 3.19 -0.44
N TYR A 318 35.33 3.98 0.27
CA TYR A 318 35.74 5.24 0.87
C TYR A 318 36.31 5.08 2.28
N ALA A 319 35.97 4.00 2.98
CA ALA A 319 36.36 3.78 4.38
C ALA A 319 37.89 3.73 4.59
N GLU A 320 38.64 3.24 3.61
CA GLU A 320 40.11 3.10 3.70
C GLU A 320 40.88 4.29 3.10
N TRP A 321 40.19 5.29 2.54
CA TRP A 321 40.84 6.41 1.86
C TRP A 321 41.25 7.51 2.83
N SER A 322 42.42 8.11 2.58
CA SER A 322 42.86 9.28 3.33
C SER A 322 41.93 10.48 3.10
N PRO A 323 41.82 11.42 4.05
CA PRO A 323 40.96 12.61 3.92
C PRO A 323 41.17 13.38 2.61
N LEU A 324 42.42 13.47 2.15
CA LEU A 324 42.78 14.10 0.88
C LEU A 324 42.21 13.35 -0.33
N ARG A 325 42.36 12.01 -0.39
CA ARG A 325 41.86 11.20 -1.52
C ARG A 325 40.35 11.29 -1.62
N ARG A 326 39.67 11.22 -0.48
CA ARG A 326 38.22 11.39 -0.39
C ARG A 326 37.79 12.77 -0.92
N ALA A 327 38.41 13.84 -0.41
CA ALA A 327 38.06 15.20 -0.82
C ALA A 327 38.32 15.48 -2.32
N VAL A 328 39.38 14.89 -2.91
CA VAL A 328 39.64 15.02 -4.37
C VAL A 328 38.59 14.29 -5.20
N VAL A 329 38.15 13.10 -4.77
CA VAL A 329 37.09 12.35 -5.47
C VAL A 329 35.73 13.01 -5.28
N ASP A 330 35.42 13.50 -4.09
CA ASP A 330 34.23 14.32 -3.81
C ASP A 330 34.22 15.58 -4.70
N LEU A 331 35.37 16.25 -4.88
CA LEU A 331 35.51 17.39 -5.78
C LEU A 331 35.23 17.02 -7.24
N PHE A 332 35.75 15.89 -7.73
CA PHE A 332 35.48 15.42 -9.09
C PHE A 332 34.01 15.03 -9.28
N THR A 333 33.44 14.28 -8.34
CA THR A 333 32.04 13.83 -8.39
C THR A 333 31.05 14.98 -8.24
N SER A 334 31.46 16.08 -7.58
CA SER A 334 30.65 17.30 -7.46
C SER A 334 30.28 17.90 -8.82
N ILE A 335 31.10 17.73 -9.86
CA ILE A 335 30.82 18.21 -11.22
C ILE A 335 29.53 17.57 -11.74
N PHE A 336 29.41 16.24 -11.62
CA PHE A 336 28.22 15.51 -12.04
C PHE A 336 27.00 15.86 -11.18
N PHE A 337 27.22 16.06 -9.87
CA PHE A 337 26.17 16.54 -8.97
C PHE A 337 25.60 17.90 -9.42
N PHE A 338 26.45 18.88 -9.77
CA PHE A 338 25.99 20.19 -10.23
C PHE A 338 25.34 20.15 -11.61
N ILE A 339 25.79 19.28 -12.52
CA ILE A 339 25.10 19.05 -13.79
C ILE A 339 23.69 18.52 -13.55
N PHE A 340 23.54 17.51 -12.68
CA PHE A 340 22.25 16.95 -12.32
C PHE A 340 21.35 18.00 -11.65
N ALA A 341 21.83 18.64 -10.57
CA ALA A 341 21.05 19.61 -9.81
C ALA A 341 20.71 20.86 -10.63
N GLY A 342 21.62 21.32 -11.49
CA GLY A 342 21.39 22.42 -12.42
C GLY A 342 20.35 22.06 -13.49
N THR A 343 20.40 20.85 -14.05
CA THR A 343 19.38 20.38 -15.01
C THR A 343 18.02 20.27 -14.34
N LEU A 344 17.96 19.76 -13.11
CA LEU A 344 16.74 19.69 -12.31
C LEU A 344 16.16 21.08 -12.05
N LEU A 345 17.01 22.07 -11.75
CA LEU A 345 16.59 23.45 -11.54
C LEU A 345 16.03 24.09 -12.82
N VAL A 346 16.75 23.98 -13.94
CA VAL A 346 16.34 24.61 -15.21
C VAL A 346 15.06 23.99 -15.76
N THR A 347 15.01 22.65 -15.81
CA THR A 347 13.81 21.94 -16.30
C THR A 347 12.63 22.11 -15.35
N GLY A 348 12.87 22.03 -14.03
CA GLY A 348 11.85 22.30 -13.01
C GLY A 348 11.29 23.71 -13.11
N TRP A 349 12.14 24.72 -13.38
CA TRP A 349 11.72 26.10 -13.56
C TRP A 349 10.81 26.27 -14.79
N ILE A 350 11.19 25.70 -15.92
CA ILE A 350 10.38 25.73 -17.16
C ILE A 350 9.01 25.11 -16.87
N PHE A 351 8.98 23.91 -16.29
CA PHE A 351 7.71 23.23 -15.96
C PHE A 351 6.86 24.01 -14.96
N ALA A 352 7.46 24.59 -13.92
CA ALA A 352 6.74 25.40 -12.94
C ALA A 352 6.13 26.66 -13.57
N MET A 353 6.88 27.32 -14.46
CA MET A 353 6.40 28.50 -15.16
C MET A 353 5.25 28.16 -16.11
N ASP A 354 5.41 27.13 -16.95
CA ASP A 354 4.38 26.70 -17.90
C ASP A 354 3.08 26.32 -17.18
N ALA A 355 3.19 25.56 -16.08
CA ALA A 355 2.05 25.17 -15.26
C ALA A 355 1.33 26.36 -14.61
N THR A 356 2.09 27.40 -14.24
CA THR A 356 1.53 28.63 -13.66
C THR A 356 0.79 29.44 -14.73
N VAL A 357 1.40 29.59 -15.92
CA VAL A 357 0.82 30.36 -17.03
C VAL A 357 -0.46 29.72 -17.56
N VAL A 358 -0.47 28.40 -17.71
CA VAL A 358 -1.62 27.66 -18.25
C VAL A 358 -2.66 27.32 -17.17
N SER A 359 -2.38 27.62 -15.90
CA SER A 359 -3.21 27.19 -14.76
C SER A 359 -3.50 25.68 -14.81
N GLU A 360 -2.42 24.90 -14.95
CA GLU A 360 -2.50 23.46 -15.12
C GLU A 360 -3.11 22.78 -13.88
N VAL A 361 -4.08 21.90 -14.15
CA VAL A 361 -4.81 21.11 -13.15
C VAL A 361 -4.65 19.62 -13.42
N SER A 362 -4.88 18.80 -12.40
CA SER A 362 -4.82 17.35 -12.55
C SER A 362 -5.91 16.80 -13.48
N PHE A 363 -5.59 15.69 -14.14
CA PHE A 363 -6.52 14.93 -14.96
C PHE A 363 -7.46 14.03 -14.13
N SER A 364 -7.27 13.99 -12.81
CA SER A 364 -8.13 13.25 -11.90
C SER A 364 -9.46 13.98 -11.67
N GLU A 365 -10.42 13.28 -11.06
CA GLU A 365 -11.68 13.89 -10.63
C GLU A 365 -11.50 14.99 -9.56
N TRP A 366 -10.37 15.01 -8.84
CA TRP A 366 -10.09 16.03 -7.83
C TRP A 366 -9.63 17.36 -8.42
N THR A 367 -9.08 17.37 -9.64
CA THR A 367 -8.71 18.56 -10.43
C THR A 367 -7.80 19.55 -9.68
N ILE A 368 -6.86 19.06 -8.89
CA ILE A 368 -5.96 19.92 -8.10
C ILE A 368 -4.95 20.65 -9.01
N ALA A 369 -4.67 21.92 -8.70
CA ALA A 369 -3.68 22.72 -9.40
C ALA A 369 -2.26 22.13 -9.24
N TYR A 370 -1.54 21.92 -10.34
CA TYR A 370 -0.18 21.34 -10.34
C TYR A 370 0.94 22.36 -10.16
N TRP A 371 0.68 23.65 -10.39
CA TRP A 371 1.72 24.67 -10.28
C TRP A 371 2.48 24.63 -8.94
N PRO A 372 1.87 24.47 -7.75
CA PRO A 372 2.63 24.49 -6.49
C PRO A 372 3.58 23.29 -6.38
N PHE A 373 3.17 22.12 -6.88
CA PHE A 373 4.01 20.92 -6.91
C PHE A 373 5.25 21.15 -7.78
N LYS A 374 5.08 21.73 -8.97
CA LYS A 374 6.21 22.00 -9.86
C LYS A 374 7.15 23.08 -9.31
N TRP A 375 6.63 24.08 -8.59
CA TRP A 375 7.46 25.00 -7.83
C TRP A 375 8.25 24.33 -6.70
N ALA A 376 7.71 23.28 -6.07
CA ALA A 376 8.47 22.52 -5.08
C ALA A 376 9.70 21.81 -5.69
N ILE A 377 9.66 21.44 -6.99
CA ILE A 377 10.84 20.94 -7.73
C ILE A 377 11.92 22.00 -7.76
N VAL A 378 11.56 23.25 -8.10
CA VAL A 378 12.48 24.39 -8.13
C VAL A 378 13.09 24.62 -6.75
N VAL A 379 12.25 24.66 -5.70
CA VAL A 379 12.70 24.85 -4.31
C VAL A 379 13.67 23.74 -3.89
N GLY A 380 13.32 22.48 -4.13
CA GLY A 380 14.19 21.34 -3.83
C GLY A 380 15.53 21.38 -4.58
N ALA A 381 15.51 21.74 -5.86
CA ALA A 381 16.72 21.89 -6.67
C ALA A 381 17.61 23.03 -6.17
N VAL A 382 17.04 24.19 -5.81
CA VAL A 382 17.79 25.30 -5.20
C VAL A 382 18.44 24.86 -3.89
N LEU A 383 17.68 24.19 -3.01
CA LEU A 383 18.21 23.70 -1.73
C LEU A 383 19.36 22.69 -1.94
N LEU A 384 19.23 21.77 -2.90
CA LEU A 384 20.27 20.83 -3.26
C LEU A 384 21.54 21.53 -3.77
N ILE A 385 21.41 22.53 -4.64
CA ILE A 385 22.54 23.32 -5.15
C ILE A 385 23.23 24.05 -4.01
N LEU A 386 22.47 24.70 -3.12
CA LEU A 386 23.04 25.37 -1.94
C LEU A 386 23.81 24.38 -1.06
N GLN A 387 23.23 23.21 -0.78
CA GLN A 387 23.90 22.18 0.01
C GLN A 387 25.16 21.64 -0.69
N GLY A 388 25.11 21.47 -2.01
CA GLY A 388 26.27 21.12 -2.83
C GLY A 388 27.38 22.15 -2.76
N ILE A 389 27.06 23.45 -2.78
CA ILE A 389 28.03 24.53 -2.61
C ILE A 389 28.66 24.47 -1.21
N ALA A 390 27.87 24.22 -0.18
CA ALA A 390 28.38 24.06 1.19
C ALA A 390 29.34 22.86 1.32
N LYS A 391 29.00 21.72 0.70
CA LYS A 391 29.88 20.53 0.65
C LYS A 391 31.17 20.83 -0.13
N LEU A 392 31.05 21.40 -1.33
CA LEU A 392 32.19 21.77 -2.18
C LEU A 392 33.17 22.69 -1.46
N ALA A 393 32.67 23.70 -0.74
CA ALA A 393 33.52 24.61 0.03
C ALA A 393 34.32 23.90 1.13
N ARG A 394 33.70 22.91 1.81
CA ARG A 394 34.37 22.09 2.83
C ARG A 394 35.42 21.16 2.22
N ASP A 395 35.14 20.57 1.07
CA ASP A 395 36.10 19.69 0.38
C ASP A 395 37.32 20.48 -0.10
N ILE A 396 37.12 21.68 -0.67
CA ILE A 396 38.20 22.59 -1.07
C ILE A 396 39.06 22.98 0.13
N ALA A 397 38.44 23.35 1.27
CA ALA A 397 39.17 23.68 2.50
C ALA A 397 39.98 22.49 3.01
N THR A 398 39.43 21.28 2.94
CA THR A 398 40.11 20.04 3.36
C THR A 398 41.33 19.75 2.49
N VAL A 399 41.20 19.89 1.15
CA VAL A 399 42.32 19.76 0.22
C VAL A 399 43.40 20.82 0.49
N HIS A 400 43.01 22.08 0.69
CA HIS A 400 43.94 23.17 0.98
C HIS A 400 44.75 22.94 2.25
N HIS A 401 44.08 22.57 3.35
CA HIS A 401 44.74 22.26 4.62
C HIS A 401 45.67 21.04 4.52
N SER A 402 45.25 20.00 3.79
CA SER A 402 46.04 18.79 3.60
C SER A 402 47.31 19.04 2.77
N LEU A 403 47.26 19.96 1.80
CA LEU A 403 48.41 20.37 0.99
C LEU A 403 49.39 21.30 1.73
N GLN A 404 48.95 21.95 2.80
CA GLN A 404 49.82 22.78 3.65
C GLN A 404 50.49 21.98 4.78
N ALA A 405 49.88 20.86 5.18
CA ALA A 405 50.34 20.03 6.29
C ALA A 405 51.33 18.92 5.89
N GLY A 406 51.48 18.65 4.59
CA GLY A 406 52.46 17.71 4.04
C GLY A 406 53.48 18.44 3.18
#